data_AF-K1U8C0-F1
#
_entry.id   AF-K1U8C0-F1
#
_cell.length_a   1.000
_cell.length_b   1.000
_cell.length_c   1.000
_cell.angle_alpha   90.00
_cell.angle_beta   90.00
_cell.angle_gamma   90.00
#
_symmetry.space_group_name_H-M   'P 1'
#
loop_
_entity.id
_entity.type
_entity.pdbx_description
1 polymer ?
#
loop_
_entity_poly.entity_id
_entity_poly.type
_entity_poly.pdbx_seq_one_letter_code
_entity_poly.pdbx_strand_id
1 'polypeptide(L)'
;QTLFPMLFITVACGACSGFHSLIATGTSSKQLANEKDAKAIGYGSMLIESALGIIALVAVGAVYQKYLNGEFGSPAAAFAAGIASMFGTETSKAYGTIYALLTLSVSVFALTSLDTGTRLSRFMFSELFLKEGEATYKDAKGARKVLAHPLFGTVSMVLIGCILGGLSLSQIWGLFGAANQLLAGIALMAVAAWLGEVGKNNKMFFFPMVFMLAATLTSLVITVINKC
;
A
#
# COMPACT_ATOMS: atom_id res chain seq x y z
N GLN A 1 -3.07 -21.58 -2.92
CA GLN A 1 -3.70 -20.42 -3.60
C GLN A 1 -3.44 -20.54 -5.09
N THR A 2 -4.40 -20.17 -5.94
CA THR A 2 -4.24 -20.11 -7.40
C THR A 2 -3.40 -18.89 -7.80
N LEU A 3 -2.66 -18.97 -8.92
CA LEU A 3 -1.77 -17.91 -9.40
C LEU A 3 -2.55 -16.60 -9.70
N PHE A 4 -3.77 -16.74 -10.23
CA PHE A 4 -4.77 -15.68 -10.30
C PHE A 4 -5.83 -15.93 -9.22
N PRO A 5 -6.21 -14.93 -8.41
CA PRO A 5 -5.85 -13.51 -8.45
C PRO A 5 -4.58 -13.13 -7.66
N MET A 6 -3.89 -14.08 -7.03
CA MET A 6 -2.78 -13.81 -6.10
C MET A 6 -1.71 -12.87 -6.69
N LEU A 7 -1.25 -13.14 -7.92
CA LEU A 7 -0.15 -12.42 -8.56
C LEU A 7 -0.47 -10.93 -8.80
N PHE A 8 -1.73 -10.60 -9.12
CA PHE A 8 -2.10 -9.25 -9.52
C PHE A 8 -2.78 -8.48 -8.39
N ILE A 9 -3.41 -9.18 -7.45
CA ILE A 9 -4.21 -8.58 -6.38
C ILE A 9 -3.50 -8.70 -5.03
N THR A 10 -3.07 -9.91 -4.64
CA THR A 10 -2.51 -10.18 -3.31
C THR A 10 -1.06 -9.70 -3.19
N VAL A 11 -0.25 -9.89 -4.24
CA VAL A 11 1.09 -9.31 -4.34
C VAL A 11 0.95 -7.87 -4.84
N ALA A 12 0.47 -7.01 -3.94
CA ALA A 12 0.33 -5.58 -4.20
C ALA A 12 1.70 -4.91 -4.35
N CYS A 13 1.72 -3.77 -5.07
CA CYS A 13 2.87 -2.87 -5.23
C CYS A 13 4.02 -3.30 -6.17
N GLY A 14 4.05 -4.54 -6.66
CA GLY A 14 5.16 -5.01 -7.54
C GLY A 14 5.14 -4.46 -8.98
N ALA A 15 3.98 -4.43 -9.65
CA ALA A 15 3.86 -3.94 -11.03
C ALA A 15 3.10 -2.62 -11.15
N CYS A 16 2.12 -2.39 -10.27
CA CYS A 16 1.33 -1.17 -10.19
C CYS A 16 0.81 -1.01 -8.74
N SER A 17 0.68 0.23 -8.27
CA SER A 17 0.22 0.51 -6.91
C SER A 17 -0.67 1.74 -6.84
N GLY A 18 -1.91 1.55 -6.38
CA GLY A 18 -2.81 2.65 -6.09
C GLY A 18 -2.35 3.48 -4.90
N PHE A 19 -1.85 2.83 -3.85
CA PHE A 19 -1.36 3.51 -2.65
C PHE A 19 -0.21 4.46 -2.95
N HIS A 20 0.84 4.00 -3.64
CA HIS A 20 1.92 4.88 -4.10
C HIS A 20 1.42 6.05 -4.96
N SER A 21 0.44 5.84 -5.85
CA SER A 21 -0.15 6.94 -6.64
C SER A 21 -0.85 7.99 -5.75
N LEU A 22 -1.53 7.56 -4.69
CA LEU A 22 -2.23 8.42 -3.75
C LEU A 22 -1.25 9.17 -2.82
N ILE A 23 -0.21 8.49 -2.35
CA ILE A 23 0.82 9.13 -1.52
C ILE A 23 1.61 10.15 -2.35
N ALA A 24 2.06 9.77 -3.55
CA ALA A 24 2.89 10.61 -4.41
C ALA A 24 2.19 11.91 -4.82
N THR A 25 0.87 11.91 -5.03
CA THR A 25 0.10 13.12 -5.35
C THR A 25 -0.01 14.08 -4.16
N GLY A 26 -0.01 13.56 -2.93
CA GLY A 26 -0.12 14.34 -1.70
C GLY A 26 1.21 14.85 -1.14
N THR A 27 2.30 14.12 -1.36
CA THR A 27 3.61 14.40 -0.77
C THR A 27 4.69 14.65 -1.82
N SER A 28 5.11 13.63 -2.56
CA SER A 28 6.26 13.69 -3.46
C SER A 28 6.14 14.79 -4.50
N SER A 29 4.97 14.93 -5.14
CA SER A 29 4.69 15.97 -6.14
C SER A 29 4.93 17.39 -5.61
N LYS A 30 4.73 17.63 -4.31
CA LYS A 30 4.89 18.93 -3.64
C LYS A 30 6.30 19.15 -3.06
N GLN A 31 7.10 18.09 -2.97
CA GLN A 31 8.46 18.13 -2.42
C GLN A 31 9.55 18.12 -3.51
N LEU A 32 9.17 17.79 -4.75
CA LEU A 32 10.08 17.89 -5.88
C LEU A 32 10.50 19.34 -6.11
N ALA A 33 11.81 19.57 -6.19
CA ALA A 33 12.35 20.88 -6.55
C ALA A 33 12.07 21.20 -8.02
N ASN A 34 12.19 20.20 -8.90
CA ASN A 34 11.95 20.35 -10.33
C ASN A 34 11.24 19.11 -10.91
N GLU A 35 10.46 19.30 -11.97
CA GLU A 35 9.80 18.20 -12.70
C GLU A 35 10.81 17.20 -13.29
N LYS A 36 12.01 17.66 -13.64
CA LYS A 36 13.10 16.80 -14.13
C LYS A 36 13.52 15.73 -13.12
N ASP A 37 13.34 16.00 -11.82
CA ASP A 37 13.68 15.08 -10.73
C ASP A 37 12.61 14.01 -10.54
N ALA A 38 11.39 14.22 -11.07
CA ALA A 38 10.25 13.33 -10.89
C ALA A 38 10.54 11.90 -11.40
N LYS A 39 11.20 11.77 -12.56
CA LYS A 39 11.54 10.46 -13.12
C LYS A 39 12.54 9.73 -12.24
N ALA A 40 13.63 10.40 -11.83
CA ALA A 40 14.68 9.77 -11.03
C ALA A 40 14.14 9.32 -9.66
N ILE A 41 13.35 10.17 -9.01
CA ILE A 41 12.78 9.88 -7.68
C ILE A 41 11.68 8.82 -7.77
N GLY A 42 10.72 8.98 -8.69
CA GLY A 42 9.58 8.07 -8.82
C GLY A 42 9.97 6.70 -9.38
N TYR A 43 10.72 6.64 -10.47
CA TYR A 43 11.16 5.36 -11.03
C TYR A 43 12.27 4.71 -10.19
N GLY A 44 13.21 5.51 -9.68
CA GLY A 44 14.30 5.01 -8.84
C GLY A 44 13.80 4.40 -7.54
N SER A 45 12.77 4.97 -6.90
CA SER A 45 12.18 4.38 -5.69
C SER A 45 11.54 3.02 -5.96
N MET A 46 10.83 2.87 -7.08
CA MET A 46 10.22 1.58 -7.48
C MET A 46 11.28 0.50 -7.77
N LEU A 47 12.43 0.87 -8.34
CA LEU A 47 13.54 -0.07 -8.52
C LEU A 47 14.13 -0.54 -7.19
N ILE A 48 14.29 0.38 -6.23
CA ILE A 48 14.80 0.05 -4.89
C ILE A 48 13.78 -0.82 -4.13
N GLU A 49 12.49 -0.54 -4.25
CA GLU A 49 11.41 -1.37 -3.68
C GLU A 49 11.43 -2.78 -4.27
N SER A 50 11.62 -2.90 -5.59
CA SER A 50 11.75 -4.20 -6.27
C SER A 50 12.96 -4.98 -5.77
N ALA A 51 14.11 -4.32 -5.59
CA ALA A 51 15.30 -4.95 -5.01
C ALA A 51 15.06 -5.41 -3.56
N LEU A 52 14.39 -4.59 -2.75
CA LEU A 52 14.00 -4.96 -1.38
C LEU A 52 13.05 -6.18 -1.38
N GLY A 53 12.11 -6.24 -2.32
CA GLY A 53 11.21 -7.40 -2.46
C GLY A 53 11.95 -8.70 -2.76
N ILE A 54 12.96 -8.66 -3.63
CA ILE A 54 13.82 -9.82 -3.91
C ILE A 54 14.60 -10.23 -2.65
N ILE A 55 15.21 -9.27 -1.95
CA ILE A 55 15.94 -9.54 -0.70
C ILE A 55 15.01 -10.16 0.34
N ALA A 56 13.78 -9.67 0.46
CA ALA A 56 12.79 -10.21 1.39
C ALA A 56 12.40 -11.66 1.05
N LEU A 57 12.23 -11.96 -0.24
CA LEU A 57 11.96 -13.33 -0.69
C LEU A 57 13.10 -14.28 -0.32
N VAL A 58 14.36 -13.88 -0.57
CA VAL A 58 15.54 -14.68 -0.24
C VAL A 58 15.68 -14.86 1.28
N ALA A 59 15.47 -13.79 2.05
CA ALA A 59 15.54 -13.81 3.51
C ALA A 59 14.52 -14.78 4.12
N VAL A 60 13.24 -14.65 3.75
CA VAL A 60 12.18 -15.55 4.24
C VAL A 60 12.41 -16.98 3.74
N GLY A 61 12.92 -17.15 2.52
CA GLY A 61 13.32 -18.45 1.99
C GLY A 61 14.38 -19.17 2.83
N ALA A 62 15.36 -18.43 3.37
CA ALA A 62 16.41 -18.99 4.23
C ALA A 62 15.87 -19.58 5.55
N VAL A 63 14.74 -19.06 6.04
CA VAL A 63 14.07 -19.51 7.28
C VAL A 63 12.71 -20.15 7.03
N TYR A 64 12.48 -20.67 5.81
CA TYR A 64 11.15 -21.10 5.36
C TYR A 64 10.48 -22.15 6.25
N GLN A 65 11.24 -23.14 6.72
CA GLN A 65 10.69 -24.19 7.60
C GLN A 65 10.24 -23.62 8.95
N LYS A 66 11.05 -22.75 9.55
CA LYS A 66 10.71 -22.06 10.80
C LYS A 66 9.49 -21.14 10.63
N TYR A 67 9.39 -20.51 9.46
CA TYR A 67 8.23 -19.68 9.12
C TYR A 67 6.94 -20.49 9.05
N LEU A 68 6.96 -21.67 8.43
CA LEU A 68 5.80 -22.58 8.38
C LEU A 68 5.42 -23.13 9.76
N ASN A 69 6.41 -23.37 10.62
CA ASN A 69 6.19 -23.81 12.00
C ASN A 69 5.62 -22.71 12.91
N GLY A 70 5.47 -21.47 12.42
CA GLY A 70 4.97 -20.35 13.20
C GLY A 70 5.96 -19.87 14.28
N GLU A 71 7.26 -20.10 14.09
CA GLU A 71 8.30 -19.74 15.06
C GLU A 71 8.56 -18.22 15.14
N PHE A 72 7.95 -17.44 14.25
CA PHE A 72 8.09 -15.98 14.21
C PHE A 72 6.78 -15.29 14.60
N GLY A 73 6.85 -14.35 15.55
CA GLY A 73 5.70 -13.56 15.98
C GLY A 73 5.26 -12.47 14.99
N SER A 74 6.06 -12.16 13.97
CA SER A 74 5.72 -11.16 12.95
C SER A 74 6.50 -11.38 11.63
N PRO A 75 6.00 -10.85 10.50
CA PRO A 75 6.75 -10.84 9.24
C PRO A 75 8.10 -10.12 9.33
N ALA A 76 8.18 -9.06 10.14
CA ALA A 76 9.43 -8.33 10.39
C ALA A 76 10.48 -9.21 11.08
N ALA A 77 10.07 -10.02 12.06
CA ALA A 77 10.95 -10.97 12.73
C ALA A 77 11.44 -12.07 11.77
N ALA A 78 10.56 -12.61 10.92
CA ALA A 78 10.94 -13.61 9.92
C ALA A 78 11.97 -13.06 8.92
N PHE A 79 11.74 -11.85 8.39
CA PHE A 79 12.69 -11.17 7.51
C PHE A 79 14.04 -10.95 8.20
N ALA A 80 14.03 -10.43 9.42
CA ALA A 80 15.24 -10.17 10.20
C ALA A 80 16.03 -11.44 10.52
N ALA A 81 15.34 -12.53 10.89
CA ALA A 81 15.96 -13.84 11.13
C ALA A 81 16.58 -14.42 9.86
N GLY A 82 15.87 -14.30 8.74
CA GLY A 82 16.36 -14.66 7.42
C GLY A 82 17.70 -14.01 7.09
N ILE A 83 17.76 -12.68 7.20
CA ILE A 83 19.01 -11.94 6.97
C ILE A 83 20.06 -12.30 8.02
N ALA A 84 19.72 -12.33 9.31
CA ALA A 84 20.67 -12.62 10.39
C ALA A 84 21.33 -14.00 10.23
N SER A 85 20.58 -15.00 9.75
CA SER A 85 21.08 -16.36 9.49
C SER A 85 22.19 -16.42 8.44
N MET A 86 22.26 -15.43 7.55
CA MET A 86 23.32 -15.32 6.53
C MET A 86 24.65 -14.83 7.12
N PHE A 87 24.63 -14.26 8.32
CA PHE A 87 25.81 -13.70 9.00
C PHE A 87 26.29 -14.54 10.19
N GLY A 88 25.52 -15.53 10.63
CA GLY A 88 25.91 -16.42 11.71
C GLY A 88 24.77 -17.29 12.22
N THR A 89 25.12 -18.24 13.09
CA THR A 89 24.15 -19.09 13.79
C THR A 89 23.39 -18.30 14.84
N GLU A 90 22.23 -18.80 15.27
CA GLU A 90 21.35 -18.14 16.26
C GLU A 90 22.02 -17.89 17.62
N THR A 91 23.05 -18.68 17.93
CA THR A 91 23.88 -18.56 19.14
C THR A 91 24.95 -17.47 19.03
N SER A 92 25.20 -16.94 17.83
CA SER A 92 26.23 -15.93 17.61
C SER A 92 25.74 -14.54 18.02
N LYS A 93 26.66 -13.72 18.55
CA LYS A 93 26.38 -12.30 18.84
C LYS A 93 25.98 -11.53 17.58
N ALA A 94 26.61 -11.85 16.45
CA ALA A 94 26.30 -11.24 15.15
C ALA A 94 24.84 -11.45 14.75
N TYR A 95 24.33 -12.68 14.87
CA TYR A 95 22.93 -12.99 14.63
C TYR A 95 22.02 -12.16 15.53
N GLY A 96 22.26 -12.19 16.85
CA GLY A 96 21.41 -11.48 17.82
C GLY A 96 21.34 -9.97 17.55
N THR A 97 22.47 -9.35 17.20
CA THR A 97 22.51 -7.92 16.85
C THR A 97 21.76 -7.61 15.56
N ILE A 98 22.00 -8.37 14.49
CA ILE A 98 21.35 -8.13 13.18
C ILE A 98 19.83 -8.38 13.28
N TYR A 99 19.45 -9.47 13.94
CA TYR A 99 18.05 -9.81 14.16
C TYR A 99 17.31 -8.69 14.91
N ALA A 100 17.87 -8.21 16.02
CA ALA A 100 17.25 -7.14 16.81
C ALA A 100 17.14 -5.83 16.03
N LEU A 101 18.23 -5.42 15.36
CA LEU A 101 18.26 -4.18 14.59
C LEU A 101 17.25 -4.21 13.44
N LEU A 102 17.26 -5.26 12.62
CA LEU A 102 16.37 -5.36 11.45
C LEU A 102 14.90 -5.52 11.87
N THR A 103 14.62 -6.29 12.93
CA THR A 103 13.25 -6.42 13.44
C THR A 103 12.70 -5.05 13.84
N LEU A 104 13.50 -4.26 14.57
CA LEU A 104 13.12 -2.91 14.97
C LEU A 104 12.99 -1.98 13.76
N SER A 105 13.96 -1.96 12.86
CA SER A 105 13.96 -1.08 11.68
C SER A 105 12.76 -1.32 10.78
N VAL A 106 12.43 -2.58 10.48
CA VAL A 106 11.26 -2.93 9.64
C VAL A 106 9.95 -2.60 10.36
N SER A 107 9.89 -2.83 11.67
CA SER A 107 8.71 -2.47 12.47
C SER A 107 8.48 -0.96 12.50
N VAL A 108 9.55 -0.17 12.70
CA VAL A 108 9.48 1.31 12.68
C VAL A 108 9.14 1.84 11.30
N PHE A 109 9.67 1.23 10.24
CA PHE A 109 9.30 1.55 8.86
C PHE A 109 7.79 1.35 8.61
N ALA A 110 7.24 0.21 9.06
CA ALA A 110 5.80 -0.05 8.99
C ALA A 110 4.98 0.96 9.81
N LEU A 111 5.41 1.29 11.03
CA LEU A 111 4.75 2.29 11.88
C LEU A 111 4.78 3.70 11.28
N THR A 112 5.88 4.07 10.63
CA THR A 112 6.01 5.38 9.97
C THR A 112 5.10 5.48 8.75
N SER A 113 4.99 4.39 8.00
CA SER A 113 4.04 4.27 6.88
C SER A 113 2.60 4.32 7.35
N LEU A 114 2.29 3.69 8.49
CA LEU A 114 0.98 3.75 9.15
C LEU A 114 0.63 5.17 9.63
N ASP A 115 1.56 5.89 10.28
CA ASP A 115 1.36 7.30 10.67
C ASP A 115 1.02 8.15 9.45
N THR A 116 1.83 8.05 8.39
CA THR A 116 1.61 8.81 7.16
C THR A 116 0.26 8.47 6.52
N GLY A 117 -0.08 7.17 6.45
CA GLY A 117 -1.33 6.69 5.87
C GLY A 117 -2.56 7.15 6.67
N THR A 118 -2.53 7.07 8.00
CA THR A 118 -3.65 7.52 8.85
C THR A 118 -3.85 9.03 8.79
N ARG A 119 -2.75 9.80 8.72
CA ARG A 119 -2.81 11.25 8.51
C ARG A 119 -3.45 11.61 7.18
N LEU A 120 -2.99 11.01 6.07
CA LEU A 120 -3.54 11.27 4.75
C LEU A 120 -4.99 10.80 4.62
N SER A 121 -5.33 9.62 5.15
CA SER A 121 -6.70 9.12 5.16
C SER A 121 -7.65 10.11 5.83
N ARG A 122 -7.26 10.71 6.96
CA ARG A 122 -8.06 11.74 7.63
C ARG A 122 -8.31 12.96 6.74
N PHE A 123 -7.28 13.44 6.05
CA PHE A 123 -7.41 14.58 5.14
C PHE A 123 -8.31 14.26 3.95
N MET A 124 -8.11 13.10 3.31
CA MET A 124 -8.94 12.64 2.19
C MET A 124 -10.41 12.44 2.59
N PHE A 125 -10.66 11.88 3.78
CA PHE A 125 -12.01 11.72 4.30
C PHE A 125 -12.67 13.08 4.53
N SER A 126 -11.95 14.04 5.11
CA SER A 126 -12.45 15.41 5.27
C SER A 126 -12.74 16.08 3.93
N GLU A 127 -11.84 15.96 2.95
CA GLU A 127 -11.97 16.55 1.61
C GLU A 127 -13.16 15.99 0.82
N LEU A 128 -13.51 14.71 1.01
CA LEU A 128 -14.66 14.07 0.36
C LEU A 128 -15.99 14.81 0.61
N PHE A 129 -16.11 15.51 1.73
CA PHE A 129 -17.33 16.22 2.13
C PHE A 129 -17.27 17.74 1.95
N LEU A 130 -16.14 18.28 1.49
CA LEU A 130 -15.99 19.70 1.13
C LEU A 130 -16.48 19.94 -0.31
N LYS A 131 -17.17 21.06 -0.55
CA LYS A 131 -17.51 21.49 -1.92
C LYS A 131 -16.37 22.30 -2.56
N GLU A 132 -16.40 22.40 -3.89
CA GLU A 132 -15.52 23.32 -4.63
C GLU A 132 -15.64 24.75 -4.06
N GLY A 133 -14.52 25.28 -3.56
CA GLY A 133 -14.43 26.58 -2.89
C GLY A 133 -14.48 26.56 -1.35
N GLU A 134 -14.77 25.42 -0.72
CA GLU A 134 -14.68 25.25 0.74
C GLU A 134 -13.28 24.73 1.10
N ALA A 135 -12.41 25.59 1.64
CA ALA A 135 -11.01 25.24 1.92
C ALA A 135 -10.85 24.45 3.23
N THR A 136 -11.81 24.54 4.15
CA THR A 136 -11.72 23.90 5.46
C THR A 136 -13.10 23.48 5.96
N TYR A 137 -13.14 22.50 6.89
CA TYR A 137 -14.36 22.05 7.58
C TYR A 137 -15.21 23.18 8.20
N LYS A 138 -14.63 24.36 8.42
CA LYS A 138 -15.31 25.55 8.94
C LYS A 138 -16.25 26.19 7.93
N ASP A 139 -15.98 26.00 6.63
CA ASP A 139 -16.75 26.56 5.52
C ASP A 139 -17.92 25.66 5.12
N ALA A 140 -17.84 24.38 5.50
CA ALA A 140 -18.89 23.39 5.26
C ALA A 140 -20.16 23.69 6.09
N LYS A 141 -21.33 23.52 5.48
CA LYS A 141 -22.63 23.75 6.12
C LYS A 141 -23.38 22.44 6.41
N GLY A 142 -24.08 22.40 7.55
CA GLY A 142 -24.94 21.29 7.95
C GLY A 142 -24.17 20.00 8.28
N ALA A 143 -24.73 18.85 7.88
CA ALA A 143 -24.12 17.53 8.12
C ALA A 143 -22.70 17.40 7.55
N ARG A 144 -22.38 18.13 6.47
CA ARG A 144 -21.04 18.16 5.86
C ARG A 144 -19.98 18.73 6.81
N LYS A 145 -20.34 19.63 7.73
CA LYS A 145 -19.41 20.16 8.74
C LYS A 145 -18.94 19.08 9.73
N VAL A 146 -19.85 18.18 10.10
CA VAL A 146 -19.55 17.08 11.02
C VAL A 146 -18.73 16.01 10.30
N LEU A 147 -19.11 15.66 9.07
CA LEU A 147 -18.41 14.66 8.26
C LEU A 147 -17.02 15.14 7.80
N ALA A 148 -16.86 16.42 7.48
CA ALA A 148 -15.59 17.02 7.13
C ALA A 148 -14.66 17.25 8.34
N HIS A 149 -15.15 17.07 9.57
CA HIS A 149 -14.34 17.31 10.77
C HIS A 149 -13.22 16.25 10.90
N PRO A 150 -11.94 16.67 11.08
CA PRO A 150 -10.82 15.71 11.15
C PRO A 150 -10.97 14.63 12.23
N LEU A 151 -11.57 14.96 13.38
CA LEU A 151 -11.86 13.96 14.42
C LEU A 151 -12.85 12.89 13.95
N PHE A 152 -13.85 13.27 13.15
CA PHE A 152 -14.83 12.30 12.64
C PHE A 152 -14.17 11.33 11.65
N GLY A 153 -13.29 11.85 10.78
CA GLY A 153 -12.44 11.03 9.90
C GLY A 153 -11.58 10.03 10.69
N THR A 154 -10.86 10.49 11.72
CA THR A 154 -10.04 9.60 12.58
C THR A 154 -10.88 8.55 13.29
N VAL A 155 -12.00 8.95 13.91
CA VAL A 155 -12.87 8.01 14.65
C VAL A 155 -13.45 6.96 13.71
N SER A 156 -13.90 7.36 12.52
CA SER A 156 -14.42 6.44 11.51
C SER A 156 -13.36 5.41 11.08
N MET A 157 -12.12 5.87 10.88
CA MET A 157 -11.00 5.01 10.51
C MET A 157 -10.65 4.01 11.62
N VAL A 158 -10.58 4.47 12.88
CA VAL A 158 -10.33 3.59 14.03
C VAL A 158 -11.43 2.55 14.18
N LEU A 159 -12.70 2.94 14.06
CA LEU A 159 -13.83 2.02 14.15
C LEU A 159 -13.77 0.94 13.05
N ILE A 160 -13.55 1.35 11.79
CA ILE A 160 -13.38 0.41 10.67
C ILE A 160 -12.17 -0.48 10.92
N GLY A 161 -11.05 0.07 11.39
CA GLY A 161 -9.84 -0.68 11.72
C GLY A 161 -10.08 -1.74 12.81
N CYS A 162 -10.80 -1.41 13.88
CA CYS A 162 -11.16 -2.36 14.92
C CYS A 162 -12.07 -3.48 14.40
N ILE A 163 -13.05 -3.16 13.55
CA ILE A 163 -13.93 -4.15 12.92
C ILE A 163 -13.12 -5.09 12.02
N LEU A 164 -12.25 -4.53 11.18
CA LEU A 164 -11.39 -5.30 10.28
C LEU A 164 -10.35 -6.12 11.04
N GLY A 165 -9.91 -5.68 12.22
CA GLY A 165 -9.01 -6.42 13.10
C GLY A 165 -9.58 -7.74 13.62
N GLY A 166 -10.91 -7.91 13.58
CA GLY A 166 -11.57 -9.20 13.86
C GLY A 166 -11.52 -10.20 12.70
N LEU A 167 -11.04 -9.80 11.51
CA LEU A 167 -10.93 -10.68 10.34
C LEU A 167 -9.59 -11.43 10.33
N SER A 168 -9.55 -12.57 9.63
CA SER A 168 -8.29 -13.28 9.42
C SER A 168 -7.32 -12.45 8.54
N LEU A 169 -6.02 -12.59 8.78
CA LEU A 169 -4.98 -11.90 8.00
C LEU A 169 -5.16 -12.10 6.49
N SER A 170 -5.55 -13.30 6.07
CA SER A 170 -5.80 -13.63 4.67
C SER A 170 -6.91 -12.78 4.04
N GLN A 171 -7.98 -12.50 4.81
CA GLN A 171 -9.11 -11.70 4.34
C GLN A 171 -8.76 -10.21 4.29
N ILE A 172 -8.03 -9.72 5.30
CA ILE A 172 -7.56 -8.32 5.34
C ILE A 172 -6.64 -8.07 4.14
N TRP A 173 -5.68 -8.97 3.89
CA TRP A 173 -4.73 -8.81 2.80
C TRP A 173 -5.39 -8.90 1.42
N GLY A 174 -6.39 -9.79 1.27
CA GLY A 174 -7.19 -9.86 0.04
C GLY A 174 -7.99 -8.58 -0.22
N LEU A 175 -8.61 -8.01 0.82
CA LEU A 175 -9.36 -6.75 0.72
C LEU A 175 -8.45 -5.57 0.40
N PHE A 176 -7.31 -5.48 1.11
CA PHE A 176 -6.29 -4.46 0.85
C PHE A 176 -5.79 -4.53 -0.59
N GLY A 177 -5.44 -5.72 -1.07
CA GLY A 177 -4.98 -5.94 -2.44
C GLY A 177 -6.01 -5.47 -3.47
N ALA A 178 -7.27 -5.88 -3.32
CA ALA A 178 -8.34 -5.47 -4.23
C ALA A 178 -8.57 -3.95 -4.23
N ALA A 179 -8.64 -3.32 -3.06
CA ALA A 179 -8.82 -1.88 -2.94
C ALA A 179 -7.63 -1.10 -3.55
N ASN A 180 -6.40 -1.57 -3.31
CA ASN A 180 -5.20 -0.96 -3.86
C ASN A 180 -5.16 -1.01 -5.39
N GLN A 181 -5.57 -2.13 -5.99
CA GLN A 181 -5.58 -2.26 -7.45
C GLN A 181 -6.75 -1.54 -8.12
N LEU A 182 -7.90 -1.43 -7.45
CA LEU A 182 -8.98 -0.57 -7.91
C LEU A 182 -8.52 0.90 -7.98
N LEU A 183 -7.87 1.37 -6.92
CA LEU A 183 -7.31 2.72 -6.86
C LEU A 183 -6.25 2.94 -7.95
N ALA A 184 -5.41 1.94 -8.22
CA ALA A 184 -4.45 1.98 -9.32
C ALA A 184 -5.13 2.15 -10.69
N GLY A 185 -6.20 1.38 -10.95
CA GLY A 185 -6.99 1.47 -12.18
C GLY A 185 -7.62 2.86 -12.37
N ILE A 186 -8.18 3.44 -11.31
CA ILE A 186 -8.76 4.80 -11.34
C ILE A 186 -7.68 5.85 -11.55
N ALA A 187 -6.51 5.71 -10.92
CA ALA A 187 -5.39 6.62 -11.13
C ALA A 187 -4.90 6.61 -12.59
N LEU A 188 -4.75 5.42 -13.18
CA LEU A 188 -4.41 5.27 -14.61
C LEU A 188 -5.47 5.90 -15.51
N MET A 189 -6.75 5.76 -15.17
CA MET A 189 -7.86 6.38 -15.89
C MET A 189 -7.80 7.91 -15.83
N ALA A 190 -7.56 8.48 -14.66
CA ALA A 190 -7.41 9.92 -14.47
C ALA A 190 -6.26 10.48 -15.31
N VAL A 191 -5.10 9.81 -15.30
CA VAL A 191 -3.94 10.22 -16.12
C VAL A 191 -4.22 10.08 -17.61
N ALA A 192 -4.88 9.00 -18.04
CA ALA A 192 -5.23 8.79 -19.45
C ALA A 192 -6.22 9.85 -19.97
N ALA A 193 -7.20 10.24 -19.16
CA ALA A 193 -8.16 11.29 -19.47
C ALA A 193 -7.47 12.66 -19.56
N TRP A 194 -6.62 13.00 -18.58
CA TRP A 194 -5.87 14.26 -18.58
C TRP A 194 -4.93 14.39 -19.78
N LEU A 195 -4.20 13.32 -20.14
CA LEU A 195 -3.37 13.34 -21.34
C LEU A 195 -4.18 13.52 -22.63
N GLY A 196 -5.38 12.95 -22.69
CA GLY A 196 -6.31 13.14 -23.80
C GLY A 196 -6.74 14.60 -23.95
N GLU A 197 -7.07 15.25 -22.84
CA GLU A 197 -7.46 16.67 -22.81
C GLU A 197 -6.32 17.59 -23.26
N VAL A 198 -5.09 17.31 -22.83
CA VAL A 198 -3.89 18.07 -23.21
C VAL A 198 -3.42 17.75 -24.65
N GLY A 199 -4.12 16.85 -25.36
CA GLY A 199 -3.79 16.47 -26.74
C GLY A 199 -2.54 15.58 -26.87
N LYS A 200 -2.10 14.95 -25.79
CA LYS A 200 -0.96 14.02 -25.77
C LYS A 200 -1.42 12.57 -25.96
N ASN A 201 -0.53 11.74 -26.51
CA ASN A 201 -0.81 10.32 -26.70
C ASN A 201 -0.97 9.60 -25.34
N ASN A 202 -2.15 9.03 -25.09
CA ASN A 202 -2.53 8.30 -23.88
C ASN A 202 -2.63 6.78 -24.08
N LYS A 203 -2.31 6.25 -25.28
CA LYS A 203 -2.40 4.82 -25.63
C LYS A 203 -1.66 3.89 -24.66
N MET A 204 -0.54 4.36 -24.10
CA MET A 204 0.27 3.60 -23.14
C MET A 204 -0.48 3.27 -21.84
N PHE A 205 -1.47 4.08 -21.45
CA PHE A 205 -2.20 3.92 -20.19
C PHE A 205 -3.42 3.01 -20.31
N PHE A 206 -4.02 2.89 -21.50
CA PHE A 206 -5.24 2.11 -21.70
C PHE A 206 -5.05 0.62 -21.42
N PHE A 207 -3.96 0.03 -21.91
CA PHE A 207 -3.73 -1.40 -21.71
C PHE A 207 -3.56 -1.77 -20.22
N PRO A 208 -2.66 -1.11 -19.45
CA PRO A 208 -2.58 -1.33 -18.01
C PRO A 208 -3.89 -1.02 -17.29
N MET A 209 -4.58 0.07 -17.63
CA MET A 209 -5.84 0.47 -17.00
C MET A 209 -6.91 -0.61 -17.15
N VAL A 210 -7.18 -1.06 -18.37
CA VAL A 210 -8.21 -2.07 -18.66
C VAL A 210 -7.86 -3.39 -17.99
N PHE A 211 -6.59 -3.80 -18.07
CA PHE A 211 -6.12 -5.02 -17.44
C PHE A 211 -6.31 -4.98 -15.91
N MET A 212 -5.89 -3.90 -15.25
CA MET A 212 -5.99 -3.78 -13.80
C MET A 212 -7.44 -3.72 -13.33
N LEU A 213 -8.33 -3.01 -14.03
CA LEU A 213 -9.76 -2.97 -13.72
C LEU A 213 -10.41 -4.34 -13.93
N ALA A 214 -10.14 -5.01 -15.06
CA ALA A 214 -10.69 -6.34 -15.35
C ALA A 214 -10.20 -7.38 -14.33
N ALA A 215 -8.91 -7.39 -14.00
CA ALA A 215 -8.34 -8.29 -13.00
C ALA A 215 -8.96 -8.06 -11.61
N THR A 216 -9.14 -6.80 -11.21
CA THR A 216 -9.73 -6.44 -9.91
C THR A 216 -11.21 -6.85 -9.83
N LEU A 217 -12.00 -6.55 -10.86
CA LEU A 217 -13.41 -6.94 -10.92
C LEU A 217 -13.58 -8.46 -10.95
N THR A 218 -12.78 -9.16 -11.75
CA THR A 218 -12.81 -10.63 -11.81
C THR A 218 -12.44 -11.25 -10.46
N SER A 219 -11.43 -10.71 -9.78
CA SER A 219 -11.05 -11.16 -8.43
C SER A 219 -12.17 -10.94 -7.42
N LEU A 220 -12.89 -9.81 -7.51
CA LEU A 220 -14.03 -9.53 -6.63
C LEU A 220 -15.16 -10.53 -6.87
N VAL A 221 -15.49 -10.81 -8.13
CA VAL A 221 -16.51 -11.82 -8.51
C VAL A 221 -16.13 -13.20 -7.98
N ILE A 222 -14.88 -13.65 -8.17
CA ILE A 222 -14.39 -14.93 -7.62
C ILE A 222 -14.52 -14.95 -6.10
N THR A 223 -14.17 -13.84 -5.42
CA THR A 223 -14.25 -13.74 -3.96
C THR A 223 -15.69 -13.84 -3.46
N VAL A 224 -16.63 -13.23 -4.17
CA VAL A 224 -18.07 -13.30 -3.84
C VAL A 224 -18.59 -14.72 -4.05
N ILE A 225 -18.29 -15.34 -5.20
CA ILE A 225 -18.72 -16.72 -5.51
C ILE A 225 -18.17 -17.71 -4.48
N ASN A 226 -16.92 -17.58 -4.06
CA ASN A 226 -16.31 -18.49 -3.08
C ASN A 226 -16.79 -18.27 -1.64
N LYS A 227 -17.53 -17.19 -1.36
CA LYS A 227 -18.09 -16.88 -0.04
C LYS A 227 -19.60 -17.14 0.06
N CYS A 228 -20.30 -17.15 -1.07
CA CYS A 228 -21.69 -17.62 -1.19
C CYS A 228 -21.72 -19.15 -1.21
#